data_AF-A0AAP8LAE7-F1
#
_entry.id   AF-A0AAP8LAE7-F1
#
_cell.length_a   1.000
_cell.length_b   1.000
_cell.length_c   1.000
_cell.angle_alpha   90.00
_cell.angle_beta   90.00
_cell.angle_gamma   90.00
#
_symmetry.space_group_name_H-M   'P 1'
#
loop_
_entity.id
_entity.type
_entity.pdbx_description
1 polymer ?
#
loop_
_entity_poly.entity_id
_entity_poly.type
_entity_poly.pdbx_seq_one_letter_code
_entity_poly.pdbx_strand_id
1 'polypeptide(L)' 'MTGLIIVVAALAFLMLAAYRGYSVILCAPIAAMGAVLLTDPSALAPVFSGIFMERMAGFAKLY' A
#
# COMPACT_ATOMS: atom_id res chain seq x y z
N MET A 1 -8.40 -12.07 -13.91
CA MET A 1 -8.83 -10.76 -14.44
C MET A 1 -9.14 -9.74 -13.34
N THR A 2 -9.66 -10.14 -12.18
CA THR A 2 -10.02 -9.23 -11.07
C THR A 2 -8.87 -8.42 -10.47
N GLY A 3 -7.68 -9.02 -10.32
CA GLY A 3 -6.53 -8.34 -9.71
C GLY A 3 -6.03 -7.12 -10.48
N LEU A 4 -6.14 -7.12 -11.82
CA LEU A 4 -5.71 -5.98 -12.64
C LEU A 4 -6.57 -4.74 -12.38
N ILE A 5 -7.88 -4.93 -12.18
CA ILE A 5 -8.82 -3.84 -11.87
C ILE A 5 -8.47 -3.22 -10.51
N ILE A 6 -8.11 -4.04 -9.53
CA ILE A 6 -7.74 -3.60 -8.17
C ILE A 6 -6.41 -2.85 -8.20
N VAL A 7 -5.42 -3.32 -8.96
CA VAL A 7 -4.14 -2.64 -9.12
C VAL A 7 -4.32 -1.28 -9.81
N VAL A 8 -5.11 -1.20 -10.88
CA VAL A 8 -5.38 0.05 -11.59
C VAL A 8 -6.16 1.03 -10.70
N ALA A 9 -7.13 0.55 -9.93
CA ALA A 9 -7.86 1.37 -8.96
C ALA A 9 -6.94 1.90 -7.84
N ALA A 10 -6.07 1.05 -7.28
CA ALA A 10 -5.10 1.44 -6.26
C ALA A 10 -4.09 2.46 -6.81
N LEU A 11 -3.61 2.27 -8.04
CA LEU A 11 -2.69 3.20 -8.70
C LEU A 11 -3.32 4.57 -8.96
N ALA A 12 -4.57 4.59 -9.46
CA ALA A 12 -5.30 5.83 -9.68
C ALA A 12 -5.56 6.59 -8.37
N PHE A 13 -5.92 5.88 -7.30
CA PHE A 13 -6.10 6.46 -5.97
C PHE A 13 -4.78 7.08 -5.44
N LEU A 14 -3.66 6.38 -5.64
CA LEU A 14 -2.35 6.84 -5.20
C LEU A 14 -1.88 8.08 -5.99
N MET A 15 -2.11 8.12 -7.30
CA MET A 15 -1.86 9.32 -8.12
C MET A 15 -2.68 10.52 -7.62
N LEU A 16 -3.96 10.32 -7.31
CA LEU A 16 -4.82 11.38 -6.76
C LEU A 16 -4.29 11.90 -5.41
N ALA A 17 -3.87 10.99 -4.52
CA ALA A 17 -3.28 11.37 -3.23
C ALA A 17 -1.96 12.16 -3.41
N ALA A 18 -1.13 11.76 -4.38
CA ALA A 18 0.11 12.46 -4.73
C ALA A 18 -0.15 13.88 -5.27
N TYR A 19 -1.14 14.05 -6.14
CA TYR A 19 -1.52 15.36 -6.68
C TYR A 19 -2.06 16.32 -5.62
N ARG A 20 -2.67 15.80 -4.54
CA ARG A 20 -3.14 16.62 -3.40
C ARG A 20 -2.03 16.99 -2.40
N GLY A 21 -0.78 16.62 -2.67
CA GLY A 21 0.36 16.93 -1.78
C GLY A 21 0.42 16.08 -0.51
N TYR A 22 -0.33 14.97 -0.43
CA TYR A 22 -0.20 14.04 0.68
C TYR A 22 1.11 13.25 0.56
N SER A 23 1.65 12.82 1.70
CA SER A 23 2.89 12.05 1.75
C SER A 23 2.68 10.65 1.16
N VAL A 24 3.04 10.50 -0.13
CA VAL A 24 2.86 9.27 -0.93
C VAL A 24 3.55 8.07 -0.28
N ILE A 25 4.63 8.30 0.46
CA ILE A 25 5.38 7.28 1.21
C ILE A 25 4.50 6.60 2.27
N LEU A 26 3.62 7.36 2.92
CA LEU A 26 2.68 6.85 3.93
C LEU A 26 1.37 6.37 3.30
N CYS A 27 0.91 7.01 2.22
CA CYS A 27 -0.33 6.64 1.54
C CYS A 27 -0.22 5.33 0.73
N ALA A 28 0.97 5.00 0.20
CA ALA A 28 1.21 3.73 -0.50
C ALA A 28 0.86 2.49 0.35
N PRO A 29 1.31 2.38 1.61
CA PRO A 29 0.88 1.34 2.53
C PRO A 29 -0.61 1.21 2.70
N ILE A 30 -1.27 2.34 2.93
CA ILE A 30 -2.70 2.37 3.22
C ILE A 30 -3.51 1.88 2.01
N ALA A 31 -3.13 2.31 0.80
CA ALA A 31 -3.76 1.86 -0.44
C ALA A 31 -3.51 0.37 -0.70
N ALA A 32 -2.30 -0.12 -0.46
CA ALA A 32 -1.96 -1.53 -0.62
C ALA A 32 -2.70 -2.43 0.38
N MET A 33 -2.78 -2.02 1.65
CA MET A 33 -3.54 -2.74 2.68
C MET A 33 -5.04 -2.78 2.36
N GLY A 34 -5.59 -1.68 1.83
CA GLY A 34 -6.97 -1.63 1.34
C GLY A 34 -7.23 -2.62 0.18
N ALA A 35 -6.28 -2.74 -0.75
CA ALA A 35 -6.37 -3.72 -1.85
C ALA A 35 -6.31 -5.17 -1.35
N VAL A 36 -5.42 -5.47 -0.39
CA VAL A 36 -5.28 -6.82 0.18
C VAL A 36 -6.52 -7.23 0.98
N LEU A 37 -7.15 -6.30 1.71
CA LEU A 37 -8.45 -6.55 2.36
C LEU A 37 -9.53 -6.99 1.37
N LEU A 38 -9.55 -6.37 0.19
CA LEU A 38 -10.57 -6.62 -0.83
C LEU A 38 -10.33 -7.92 -1.61
N THR A 39 -9.09 -8.42 -1.67
CA THR A 39 -8.76 -9.68 -2.33
C THR A 39 -8.70 -10.87 -1.38
N ASP A 40 -7.95 -10.75 -0.29
CA ASP A 40 -7.66 -11.86 0.64
C ASP A 40 -7.38 -11.31 2.05
N PRO A 41 -8.42 -11.17 2.90
CA PRO A 41 -8.28 -10.56 4.23
C PRO A 41 -7.38 -11.37 5.19
N SER A 42 -7.24 -12.67 4.99
CA SER A 42 -6.32 -13.54 5.74
C SER A 42 -4.84 -13.27 5.44
N ALA A 43 -4.53 -12.72 4.27
CA ALA A 43 -3.16 -12.39 3.86
C ALA A 43 -2.71 -11.00 4.35
N LEU A 44 -3.59 -10.21 4.97
CA LEU A 44 -3.28 -8.85 5.40
C LEU A 44 -2.16 -8.79 6.44
N ALA A 45 -2.26 -9.59 7.50
CA ALA A 45 -1.26 -9.65 8.56
C ALA A 45 0.13 -10.06 8.05
N PRO A 46 0.28 -11.14 7.24
CA PRO A 46 1.58 -11.50 6.69
C PRO A 46 2.11 -10.50 5.65
N VAL A 47 1.25 -9.86 4.84
CA VAL A 47 1.71 -8.84 3.87
C VAL A 47 2.16 -7.57 4.57
N PHE A 48 1.45 -7.14 5.61
CA PHE A 48 1.84 -5.98 6.42
C PHE A 48 3.17 -6.20 7.15
N SER A 49 3.30 -7.32 7.85
CA SER A 49 4.52 -7.62 8.61
C SER A 49 5.69 -8.01 7.72
N GLY A 50 5.45 -8.72 6.61
CA GLY A 50 6.50 -9.26 5.75
C GLY A 50 7.06 -8.29 4.71
N ILE A 51 6.27 -7.32 4.24
CA ILE A 51 6.72 -6.37 3.20
C ILE A 51 6.73 -4.94 3.74
N PHE A 52 5.70 -4.50 4.47
CA PHE A 52 5.63 -3.11 4.93
C PHE A 52 6.54 -2.82 6.10
N MET A 53 6.51 -3.65 7.15
CA MET A 53 7.27 -3.40 8.37
C MET A 53 8.78 -3.43 8.12
N GLU A 54 9.24 -4.33 7.24
CA GLU A 54 10.65 -4.42 6.84
C GLU A 54 11.11 -3.16 6.07
N ARG A 55 10.29 -2.66 5.14
CA ARG A 55 10.61 -1.45 4.36
C ARG A 55 10.54 -0.18 5.22
N MET A 56 9.57 -0.07 6.11
CA MET A 56 9.44 1.03 7.08
C MET A 56 10.63 1.07 8.05
N ALA A 57 11.07 -0.08 8.56
CA ALA A 57 12.26 -0.17 9.41
C ALA A 57 13.53 0.28 8.67
N GLY A 58 13.64 -0.02 7.37
CA GLY A 58 14.70 0.50 6.51
C GLY A 58 14.74 2.02 6.43
N PHE A 59 13.58 2.67 6.27
CA PHE A 59 13.47 4.13 6.29
C PHE A 59 13.82 4.74 7.66
N ALA A 60 13.35 4.12 8.74
CA ALA A 60 13.65 4.58 10.10
C ALA A 60 15.14 4.49 10.44
N LYS A 61 15.88 3.56 9.83
CA LYS A 61 17.33 3.40 10.04
C LYS A 61 18.18 4.40 9.24
N LEU A 62 17.61 5.05 8.23
CA LEU A 62 18.27 6.04 7.38
C LEU A 62 18.26 7.47 7.98
N TYR A 63 17.59 7.66 9.12
CA TYR A 63 17.51 8.91 9.89
C TYR A 63 17.92 8.65 11.34
#